data_AF-A0A952WF25-F1
#
_entry.id   AF-A0A952WF25-F1
#
_cell.length_a   1.000
_cell.length_b   1.000
_cell.length_c   1.000
_cell.angle_alpha   90.00
_cell.angle_beta   90.00
_cell.angle_gamma   90.00
#
_symmetry.space_group_name_H-M   'P 1'
#
loop_
_entity.id
_entity.type
_entity.pdbx_description
1 polymer ?
#
loop_
_entity_poly.entity_id
_entity_poly.type
_entity_poly.pdbx_seq_one_letter_code
_entity_poly.pdbx_strand_id
1 'polypeptide(L)'
;MKRLMALMVLAGASVACGRPNDLFSDEPAAQGVNPKATFAFSKELFHGEPKVGWDGFLSGLRGFEHFYEPVGNPIYFESPFNTSGLRFLYLHHDFPKGSQLQGGDLAVYALQIRLAITERLAFIATKDGYSELDATALPKDNGWNDLAFGGKYLFYVDRESDLVAAAGVRWQIKSGDEEVLQGDVGELSPFVSVAKGWDKFHLIGNLTYRLPLDGDDGNDILQWDIHADYEIAPETLPGFAPLVELHGLHYLSNGTRTPLWVGGADYTNLGSTDVAGSAVIWLGVGARWKLSPNASIGATYEFPLTDPDKDIFDQRVTVDFQLTW
;
A
#
# COMPACT_ATOMS: atom_id res chain seq x y z
N MET A 1 -36.51 27.95 25.28
CA MET A 1 -35.55 26.83 25.26
C MET A 1 -35.08 26.70 23.82
N LYS A 2 -34.13 27.48 23.28
CA LYS A 2 -32.68 27.61 23.57
C LYS A 2 -31.95 26.26 23.63
N ARG A 3 -31.01 26.12 22.67
CA ARG A 3 -29.95 25.10 22.49
C ARG A 3 -30.28 23.90 21.60
N LEU A 4 -30.05 24.04 20.29
CA LEU A 4 -28.94 23.34 19.63
C LEU A 4 -28.70 23.99 18.25
N MET A 5 -27.80 24.96 18.23
CA MET A 5 -27.27 25.64 17.07
C MET A 5 -25.79 25.86 17.40
N ALA A 6 -24.91 25.72 16.39
CA ALA A 6 -23.46 25.85 16.43
C ALA A 6 -22.67 24.55 16.70
N LEU A 7 -22.27 23.87 15.62
CA LEU A 7 -20.84 23.76 15.26
C LEU A 7 -20.71 23.25 13.81
N MET A 8 -20.94 24.12 12.82
CA MET A 8 -20.62 23.81 11.42
C MET A 8 -20.37 25.11 10.64
N VAL A 9 -19.44 25.94 11.10
CA VAL A 9 -18.86 27.05 10.32
C VAL A 9 -17.47 27.32 10.87
N LEU A 10 -16.42 26.83 10.21
CA LEU A 10 -15.09 27.46 10.12
C LEU A 10 -14.19 26.61 9.20
N ALA A 11 -14.33 26.83 7.90
CA ALA A 11 -13.26 26.70 6.90
C ALA A 11 -13.78 27.32 5.59
N GLY A 12 -13.83 28.65 5.57
CA GLY A 12 -13.96 29.41 4.33
C GLY A 12 -12.62 29.43 3.64
N ALA A 13 -12.27 28.36 2.93
CA ALA A 13 -11.32 28.40 1.84
C ALA A 13 -12.10 28.02 0.58
N SER A 14 -12.10 28.91 -0.40
CA SER A 14 -12.60 28.66 -1.74
C SER A 14 -11.86 27.44 -2.31
N VAL A 15 -12.47 26.26 -2.20
CA VAL A 15 -12.05 25.09 -2.96
C VAL A 15 -12.39 25.39 -4.42
N ALA A 16 -11.42 25.89 -5.17
CA ALA A 16 -11.45 25.76 -6.61
C ALA A 16 -11.42 24.25 -6.89
N CYS A 17 -12.60 23.67 -7.11
CA CYS A 17 -12.74 22.29 -7.49
C CYS A 17 -11.95 22.08 -8.78
N GLY A 18 -10.78 21.44 -8.68
CA GLY A 18 -10.00 21.03 -9.85
C GLY A 18 -10.89 20.25 -10.80
N ARG A 19 -10.81 20.57 -12.09
CA ARG A 19 -11.66 19.94 -13.11
C ARG A 19 -11.39 18.43 -13.13
N PRO A 20 -12.40 17.56 -12.98
CA PRO A 20 -12.22 16.11 -12.89
C PRO A 20 -11.89 15.40 -14.22
N ASN A 21 -11.57 16.13 -15.31
CA ASN A 21 -11.67 15.59 -16.67
C ASN A 21 -10.39 15.57 -17.52
N ASP A 22 -9.25 16.02 -17.01
CA ASP A 22 -8.06 16.13 -17.85
C ASP A 22 -7.07 15.00 -17.53
N LEU A 23 -7.05 13.96 -18.38
CA LEU A 23 -6.01 12.90 -18.37
C LEU A 23 -4.60 13.48 -18.55
N PHE A 24 -4.52 14.64 -19.21
CA PHE A 24 -3.33 15.44 -19.46
C PHE A 24 -3.59 16.81 -18.85
N SER A 25 -2.89 17.20 -17.78
CA SER A 25 -3.13 18.52 -17.16
C SER A 25 -2.74 19.65 -18.13
N ASP A 26 -3.58 20.69 -18.19
CA ASP A 26 -3.22 21.96 -18.84
C ASP A 26 -2.18 22.76 -18.02
N GLU A 27 -2.03 22.44 -16.73
CA GLU A 27 -0.93 22.96 -15.91
C GLU A 27 0.38 22.25 -16.27
N PRO A 28 1.48 23.02 -16.46
CA PRO A 28 2.78 22.43 -16.72
C PRO A 28 3.18 21.51 -15.56
N ALA A 29 3.64 20.31 -15.89
CA ALA A 29 4.20 19.37 -14.92
C ALA A 29 5.29 20.05 -14.08
N ALA A 30 5.29 19.77 -12.79
CA ALA A 30 6.40 20.20 -11.94
C ALA A 30 7.70 19.55 -12.46
N GLN A 31 8.79 20.31 -12.47
CA GLN A 31 10.08 19.83 -12.96
C GLN A 31 11.07 19.69 -11.82
N GLY A 32 11.82 18.58 -11.85
CA GLY A 32 12.83 18.28 -10.85
C GLY A 32 12.25 17.91 -9.48
N VAL A 33 13.17 17.81 -8.52
CA VAL A 33 12.90 17.32 -7.16
C VAL A 33 12.36 18.44 -6.28
N ASN A 34 11.31 18.19 -5.49
CA ASN A 34 10.77 19.16 -4.55
C ASN A 34 11.88 19.73 -3.63
N PRO A 35 12.01 21.06 -3.49
CA PRO A 35 13.02 21.68 -2.63
C PRO A 35 12.96 21.29 -1.14
N LYS A 36 11.79 20.85 -0.65
CA LYS A 36 11.61 20.33 0.71
C LYS A 36 12.23 18.94 0.89
N ALA A 37 12.44 18.20 -0.19
CA ALA A 37 12.95 16.83 -0.13
C ALA A 37 14.44 16.79 0.20
N THR A 38 14.81 15.81 1.01
CA THR A 38 16.16 15.58 1.51
C THR A 38 16.56 14.12 1.24
N PHE A 39 17.87 13.90 1.13
CA PHE A 39 18.43 12.61 0.72
C PHE A 39 19.79 12.37 1.35
N ALA A 40 20.09 11.12 1.67
CA ALA A 40 21.32 10.72 2.34
C ALA A 40 22.60 11.05 1.53
N PHE A 41 22.58 10.78 0.22
CA PHE A 41 23.81 10.71 -0.58
C PHE A 41 23.84 11.64 -1.78
N SER A 42 22.70 11.89 -2.44
CA SER A 42 22.63 12.76 -3.62
C SER A 42 21.27 13.43 -3.71
N LYS A 43 21.24 14.65 -4.25
CA LYS A 43 20.00 15.37 -4.64
C LYS A 43 19.72 15.30 -6.15
N GLU A 44 20.65 14.72 -6.91
CA GLU A 44 20.54 14.64 -8.36
C GLU A 44 19.80 13.37 -8.76
N LEU A 45 18.92 13.52 -9.75
CA LEU A 45 18.33 12.39 -10.46
C LEU A 45 19.42 11.72 -11.30
N PHE A 46 19.47 10.39 -11.29
CA PHE A 46 20.40 9.63 -12.14
C PHE A 46 19.96 9.56 -13.62
N HIS A 47 18.80 10.12 -13.95
CA HIS A 47 18.29 10.30 -15.31
C HIS A 47 17.70 11.72 -15.47
N GLY A 48 17.65 12.20 -16.71
CA GLY A 48 16.88 13.42 -17.02
C GLY A 48 15.37 13.14 -17.04
N GLU A 49 14.57 14.18 -17.20
CA GLU A 49 13.11 14.09 -17.33
C GLU A 49 12.70 14.43 -18.76
N PRO A 50 13.07 13.61 -19.77
CA PRO A 50 12.72 13.92 -21.15
C PRO A 50 11.20 13.79 -21.32
N LYS A 51 10.60 14.79 -21.97
CA LYS A 51 9.23 14.65 -22.47
C LYS A 51 9.22 13.61 -23.60
N VAL A 52 8.79 12.40 -23.28
CA VAL A 52 8.62 11.31 -24.27
C VAL A 52 7.12 11.21 -24.58
N GLY A 53 6.71 11.78 -25.72
CA GLY A 53 5.30 11.85 -26.11
C GLY A 53 4.54 12.96 -25.38
N TRP A 54 4.27 12.79 -24.09
CA TRP A 54 3.53 13.75 -23.25
C TRP A 54 4.15 13.86 -21.85
N ASP A 55 3.70 14.83 -21.06
CA ASP A 55 4.28 15.14 -19.75
C ASP A 55 3.96 14.05 -18.70
N GLY A 56 4.96 13.72 -17.87
CA GLY A 56 4.84 12.69 -16.84
C GLY A 56 4.90 11.26 -17.35
N PHE A 57 5.04 11.02 -18.65
CA PHE A 57 5.30 9.66 -19.14
C PHE A 57 6.66 9.19 -18.63
N LEU A 58 6.68 8.00 -17.99
CA LEU A 58 7.81 7.41 -17.28
C LEU A 58 8.23 8.14 -15.98
N SER A 59 8.22 9.47 -15.90
CA SER A 59 8.62 10.19 -14.68
C SER A 59 7.51 10.30 -13.63
N GLY A 60 6.25 10.24 -14.05
CA GLY A 60 5.09 10.38 -13.17
C GLY A 60 4.92 11.77 -12.55
N LEU A 61 4.20 11.79 -11.42
CA LEU A 61 3.87 12.97 -10.64
C LEU A 61 5.12 13.52 -9.95
N ARG A 62 5.38 14.81 -10.15
CA ARG A 62 6.43 15.56 -9.43
C ARG A 62 5.91 16.52 -8.38
N GLY A 63 6.78 16.86 -7.43
CA GLY A 63 6.53 17.83 -6.37
C GLY A 63 6.09 17.21 -5.04
N PHE A 64 6.14 15.89 -4.91
CA PHE A 64 5.79 15.17 -3.68
C PHE A 64 6.95 14.30 -3.17
N GLU A 65 8.18 14.54 -3.66
CA GLU A 65 9.36 13.73 -3.33
C GLU A 65 9.77 13.85 -1.86
N HIS A 66 9.18 14.75 -1.08
CA HIS A 66 9.38 14.86 0.38
C HIS A 66 8.52 13.86 1.18
N PHE A 67 7.49 13.24 0.60
CA PHE A 67 6.67 12.21 1.25
C PHE A 67 7.37 10.85 1.33
N TYR A 68 7.15 10.11 2.42
CA TYR A 68 7.73 8.80 2.61
C TYR A 68 6.69 7.73 2.32
N GLU A 69 7.02 6.78 1.43
CA GLU A 69 6.11 5.69 1.05
C GLU A 69 5.87 4.74 2.24
N PRO A 70 4.66 4.19 2.41
CA PRO A 70 4.41 3.15 3.40
C PRO A 70 5.29 1.92 3.21
N VAL A 71 5.48 1.13 4.27
CA VAL A 71 6.28 -0.10 4.25
C VAL A 71 5.41 -1.32 4.56
N GLY A 72 4.68 -1.29 5.67
CA GLY A 72 3.79 -2.36 6.12
C GLY A 72 2.56 -2.52 5.22
N ASN A 73 1.88 -3.65 5.40
CA ASN A 73 0.80 -4.13 4.53
C ASN A 73 1.06 -3.94 3.02
N PRO A 74 2.24 -4.40 2.54
CA PRO A 74 2.83 -3.92 1.29
C PRO A 74 2.04 -4.31 0.03
N ILE A 75 1.19 -5.33 0.11
CA ILE A 75 0.44 -5.86 -1.04
C ILE A 75 -0.73 -4.96 -1.41
N TYR A 76 -1.42 -4.42 -0.40
CA TYR A 76 -2.69 -3.71 -0.59
C TYR A 76 -2.64 -2.22 -0.21
N PHE A 77 -1.70 -1.79 0.64
CA PHE A 77 -1.53 -0.38 1.00
C PHE A 77 -0.92 0.41 -0.17
N GLU A 78 -1.79 1.02 -0.99
CA GLU A 78 -1.36 1.78 -2.17
C GLU A 78 -1.39 3.28 -1.90
N SER A 79 -0.23 3.92 -1.97
CA SER A 79 -0.11 5.38 -1.88
C SER A 79 -0.74 6.07 -3.10
N PRO A 80 -1.10 7.35 -3.00
CA PRO A 80 -1.67 8.08 -4.13
C PRO A 80 -0.62 8.55 -5.15
N PHE A 81 0.68 8.31 -4.92
CA PHE A 81 1.74 8.82 -5.79
C PHE A 81 1.88 7.98 -7.05
N ASN A 82 1.91 8.64 -8.20
CA ASN A 82 2.19 8.00 -9.48
C ASN A 82 3.65 8.23 -9.84
N THR A 83 4.47 7.18 -9.77
CA THR A 83 5.84 7.19 -10.28
C THR A 83 6.07 5.92 -11.09
N SER A 84 7.06 5.92 -11.99
CA SER A 84 7.57 4.63 -12.47
C SER A 84 8.57 4.09 -11.49
N GLY A 85 8.56 2.79 -11.24
CA GLY A 85 9.32 2.25 -10.14
C GLY A 85 9.34 0.74 -10.06
N LEU A 86 10.34 0.24 -9.34
CA LEU A 86 10.45 -1.12 -8.87
C LEU A 86 10.49 -1.07 -7.35
N ARG A 87 9.72 -1.93 -6.69
CA ARG A 87 9.81 -2.14 -5.25
C ARG A 87 10.10 -3.61 -4.98
N PHE A 88 11.30 -3.86 -4.49
CA PHE A 88 11.72 -5.17 -4.00
C PHE A 88 11.24 -5.31 -2.57
N LEU A 89 10.63 -6.45 -2.25
CA LEU A 89 10.00 -6.70 -0.97
C LEU A 89 10.48 -8.02 -0.40
N TYR A 90 10.85 -8.01 0.88
CA TYR A 90 10.96 -9.19 1.71
C TYR A 90 10.01 -9.05 2.90
N LEU A 91 9.34 -10.14 3.22
CA LEU A 91 8.40 -10.21 4.34
C LEU A 91 8.61 -11.54 5.04
N HIS A 92 8.75 -11.50 6.36
CA HIS A 92 8.75 -12.68 7.22
C HIS A 92 7.62 -12.53 8.23
N HIS A 93 6.74 -13.53 8.29
CA HIS A 93 5.47 -13.47 8.98
C HIS A 93 5.28 -14.73 9.82
N ASP A 94 5.08 -14.55 11.12
CA ASP A 94 4.79 -15.63 12.05
C ASP A 94 3.29 -15.93 12.09
N PHE A 95 2.96 -17.21 12.16
CA PHE A 95 1.60 -17.65 12.44
C PHE A 95 1.36 -17.79 13.95
N PRO A 96 0.17 -17.42 14.45
CA PRO A 96 -0.18 -17.59 15.85
C PRO A 96 -0.28 -19.08 16.21
N LYS A 97 0.27 -19.47 17.36
CA LYS A 97 0.23 -20.87 17.83
C LYS A 97 -1.18 -21.36 18.18
N GLY A 98 -2.08 -20.46 18.59
CA GLY A 98 -3.46 -20.80 18.90
C GLY A 98 -4.40 -20.72 17.68
N SER A 99 -3.91 -20.22 16.54
CA SER A 99 -4.66 -20.24 15.28
C SER A 99 -4.82 -21.66 14.74
N GLN A 100 -5.67 -21.83 13.73
CA GLN A 100 -5.86 -23.11 13.05
C GLN A 100 -4.58 -23.60 12.35
N LEU A 101 -3.63 -22.70 12.03
CA LEU A 101 -2.33 -23.05 11.46
C LEU A 101 -1.32 -23.59 12.49
N GLN A 102 -1.62 -23.47 13.79
CA GLN A 102 -0.83 -24.00 14.91
C GLN A 102 0.60 -23.46 15.02
N GLY A 103 0.85 -22.29 14.46
CA GLY A 103 2.17 -21.64 14.42
C GLY A 103 3.01 -22.02 13.21
N GLY A 104 4.26 -21.56 13.20
CA GLY A 104 5.13 -21.63 12.03
C GLY A 104 5.31 -20.25 11.39
N ASP A 105 5.81 -20.20 10.17
CA ASP A 105 6.13 -18.95 9.49
C ASP A 105 5.93 -18.99 7.97
N LEU A 106 5.93 -17.79 7.39
CA LEU A 106 5.85 -17.52 5.97
C LEU A 106 6.91 -16.48 5.61
N ALA A 107 7.74 -16.80 4.62
CA ALA A 107 8.62 -15.83 3.98
C ALA A 107 8.11 -15.52 2.57
N VAL A 108 8.07 -14.23 2.20
CA VAL A 108 7.68 -13.77 0.87
C VAL A 108 8.76 -12.89 0.27
N TYR A 109 9.14 -13.19 -0.97
CA TYR A 109 10.04 -12.40 -1.80
C TYR A 109 9.26 -11.89 -3.01
N ALA A 110 9.08 -10.58 -3.16
CA ALA A 110 8.24 -10.02 -4.22
C ALA A 110 8.88 -8.83 -4.94
N LEU A 111 8.40 -8.60 -6.16
CA LEU A 111 8.69 -7.41 -6.96
C LEU A 111 7.38 -6.75 -7.34
N GLN A 112 7.23 -5.47 -6.99
CA GLN A 112 6.16 -4.64 -7.54
C GLN A 112 6.71 -3.74 -8.64
N ILE A 113 5.91 -3.55 -9.68
CA ILE A 113 6.23 -2.69 -10.83
C ILE A 113 5.18 -1.60 -10.91
N ARG A 114 5.62 -0.35 -11.06
CA ARG A 114 4.76 0.80 -11.33
C ARG A 114 5.25 1.48 -12.60
N LEU A 115 4.30 1.87 -13.44
CA LEU A 115 4.58 2.59 -14.68
C LEU A 115 3.67 3.81 -14.74
N ALA A 116 4.27 4.99 -14.62
CA ALA A 116 3.57 6.24 -14.86
C ALA A 116 3.28 6.38 -16.36
N ILE A 117 1.99 6.37 -16.69
CA ILE A 117 1.52 6.64 -18.05
C ILE A 117 1.45 8.16 -18.22
N THR A 118 0.89 8.90 -17.26
CA THR A 118 0.91 10.37 -17.18
C THR A 118 1.22 10.79 -15.73
N GLU A 119 1.27 12.09 -15.41
CA GLU A 119 1.25 12.52 -13.99
C GLU A 119 0.03 11.98 -13.23
N ARG A 120 -1.09 11.75 -13.92
CA ARG A 120 -2.37 11.35 -13.32
C ARG A 120 -2.73 9.89 -13.50
N LEU A 121 -2.23 9.21 -14.53
CA LEU A 121 -2.58 7.82 -14.82
C LEU A 121 -1.36 6.90 -14.69
N ALA A 122 -1.51 5.78 -14.00
CA ALA A 122 -0.48 4.76 -13.88
C ALA A 122 -1.03 3.35 -14.07
N PHE A 123 -0.17 2.48 -14.60
CA PHE A 123 -0.31 1.03 -14.48
C PHE A 123 0.46 0.57 -13.24
N ILE A 124 -0.12 -0.34 -12.48
CA ILE A 124 0.47 -0.91 -11.28
C ILE A 124 0.42 -2.44 -11.33
N ALA A 125 1.49 -3.10 -10.93
CA ALA A 125 1.54 -4.53 -10.64
C ALA A 125 2.06 -4.67 -9.22
N THR A 126 1.16 -5.00 -8.28
CA THR A 126 1.39 -4.82 -6.84
C THR A 126 1.42 -6.13 -6.05
N LYS A 127 1.03 -7.24 -6.67
CA LYS A 127 1.20 -8.57 -6.11
C LYS A 127 1.88 -9.47 -7.13
N ASP A 128 2.92 -10.13 -6.67
CA ASP A 128 3.74 -11.14 -7.33
C ASP A 128 4.62 -11.74 -6.23
N GLY A 129 5.46 -12.71 -6.55
CA GLY A 129 6.55 -13.16 -5.71
C GLY A 129 6.60 -14.65 -5.52
N TYR A 130 7.51 -15.06 -4.66
CA TYR A 130 7.74 -16.43 -4.28
C TYR A 130 7.66 -16.55 -2.76
N SER A 131 6.97 -17.58 -2.30
CA SER A 131 6.73 -17.82 -0.88
C SER A 131 7.35 -19.12 -0.42
N GLU A 132 7.86 -19.11 0.81
CA GLU A 132 8.22 -20.31 1.57
C GLU A 132 7.25 -20.40 2.75
N LEU A 133 6.42 -21.45 2.77
CA LEU A 133 5.39 -21.66 3.77
C LEU A 133 5.79 -22.82 4.69
N ASP A 134 5.84 -22.55 5.99
CA ASP A 134 6.13 -23.56 7.03
C ASP A 134 5.12 -23.39 8.17
N ALA A 135 3.86 -23.75 7.93
CA ALA A 135 2.83 -23.78 8.96
C ALA A 135 2.79 -25.17 9.62
N THR A 136 2.66 -25.23 10.95
CA THR A 136 2.65 -26.51 11.69
C THR A 136 1.51 -27.43 11.27
N ALA A 137 0.36 -26.86 10.89
CA ALA A 137 -0.82 -27.61 10.45
C ALA A 137 -0.81 -28.00 8.96
N LEU A 138 0.18 -27.55 8.17
CA LEU A 138 0.27 -27.78 6.73
C LEU A 138 1.62 -28.42 6.36
N PRO A 139 1.73 -29.08 5.20
CA PRO A 139 3.04 -29.43 4.66
C PRO A 139 3.90 -28.17 4.45
N LYS A 140 5.20 -28.32 4.70
CA LYS A 140 6.18 -27.30 4.35
C LYS A 140 6.39 -27.29 2.84
N ASP A 141 6.13 -26.16 2.20
CA ASP A 141 6.19 -26.02 0.74
C ASP A 141 6.70 -24.64 0.32
N ASN A 142 6.93 -24.48 -0.98
CA ASN A 142 7.30 -23.22 -1.60
C ASN A 142 6.65 -23.11 -2.99
N GLY A 143 6.46 -21.88 -3.46
CA GLY A 143 5.70 -21.67 -4.68
C GLY A 143 5.52 -20.21 -5.05
N TRP A 144 4.97 -19.98 -6.24
CA TRP A 144 4.68 -18.65 -6.76
C TRP A 144 3.39 -18.07 -6.18
N ASN A 145 3.39 -16.76 -5.97
CA ASN A 145 2.22 -16.02 -5.52
C ASN A 145 1.31 -15.63 -6.69
N ASP A 146 0.06 -15.33 -6.37
CA ASP A 146 -0.85 -14.75 -7.35
C ASP A 146 -0.35 -13.39 -7.85
N LEU A 147 -0.52 -13.16 -9.15
CA LEU A 147 -0.24 -11.89 -9.77
C LEU A 147 -1.44 -10.96 -9.64
N ALA A 148 -1.19 -9.71 -9.25
CA ALA A 148 -2.20 -8.66 -9.29
C ALA A 148 -1.69 -7.39 -9.98
N PHE A 149 -2.47 -6.90 -10.92
CA PHE A 149 -2.17 -5.69 -11.67
C PHE A 149 -3.42 -4.83 -11.91
N GLY A 150 -3.23 -3.57 -12.25
CA GLY A 150 -4.32 -2.60 -12.22
C GLY A 150 -3.96 -1.23 -12.77
N GLY A 151 -4.93 -0.33 -12.64
CA GLY A 151 -4.79 1.07 -13.00
C GLY A 151 -5.04 1.98 -11.81
N LYS A 152 -4.32 3.10 -11.75
CA LYS A 152 -4.44 4.14 -10.72
C LYS A 152 -4.58 5.51 -11.38
N TYR A 153 -5.55 6.30 -10.91
CA TYR A 153 -5.83 7.65 -11.40
C TYR A 153 -5.86 8.68 -10.27
N LEU A 154 -5.09 9.77 -10.40
CA LEU A 154 -5.06 10.89 -9.46
C LEU A 154 -6.14 11.90 -9.82
N PHE A 155 -7.28 11.79 -9.16
CA PHE A 155 -8.41 12.67 -9.35
C PHE A 155 -8.24 14.03 -8.63
N TYR A 156 -7.30 14.14 -7.69
CA TYR A 156 -6.99 15.40 -7.02
C TYR A 156 -5.50 15.55 -6.77
N VAL A 157 -4.95 16.71 -7.12
CA VAL A 157 -3.54 17.08 -6.91
C VAL A 157 -3.50 18.56 -6.57
N ASP A 158 -2.96 18.89 -5.40
CA ASP A 158 -2.66 20.25 -4.96
C ASP A 158 -1.26 20.26 -4.33
N ARG A 159 -0.30 20.80 -5.08
CA ARG A 159 1.11 20.89 -4.69
C ARG A 159 1.37 21.98 -3.66
N GLU A 160 0.56 23.04 -3.65
CA GLU A 160 0.74 24.15 -2.71
C GLU A 160 0.38 23.71 -1.30
N SER A 161 -0.68 22.90 -1.18
CA SER A 161 -1.10 22.38 0.10
C SER A 161 -0.55 21.00 0.44
N ASP A 162 0.32 20.40 -0.39
CA ASP A 162 0.81 19.02 -0.21
C ASP A 162 -0.35 18.01 -0.05
N LEU A 163 -1.38 18.07 -0.92
CA LEU A 163 -2.54 17.17 -0.88
C LEU A 163 -2.71 16.46 -2.23
N VAL A 164 -2.76 15.13 -2.20
CA VAL A 164 -3.01 14.31 -3.40
C VAL A 164 -3.99 13.20 -3.05
N ALA A 165 -4.86 12.86 -4.00
CA ALA A 165 -5.78 11.74 -3.87
C ALA A 165 -5.90 10.96 -5.18
N ALA A 166 -5.97 9.65 -5.05
CA ALA A 166 -6.06 8.71 -6.15
C ALA A 166 -7.16 7.68 -5.93
N ALA A 167 -7.69 7.16 -7.02
CA ALA A 167 -8.56 5.99 -7.03
C ALA A 167 -8.04 4.99 -8.06
N GLY A 168 -8.29 3.71 -7.84
CA GLY A 168 -7.84 2.68 -8.76
C GLY A 168 -8.55 1.37 -8.56
N VAL A 169 -8.16 0.39 -9.36
CA VAL A 169 -8.63 -0.99 -9.25
C VAL A 169 -7.48 -1.92 -9.58
N ARG A 170 -7.34 -2.98 -8.78
CA ARG A 170 -6.44 -4.11 -9.03
C ARG A 170 -7.27 -5.33 -9.42
N TRP A 171 -6.73 -6.16 -10.30
CA TRP A 171 -7.24 -7.47 -10.64
C TRP A 171 -6.17 -8.49 -10.28
N GLN A 172 -6.49 -9.38 -9.34
CA GLN A 172 -5.72 -10.56 -9.03
C GLN A 172 -6.17 -11.71 -9.94
N ILE A 173 -5.23 -12.33 -10.62
CA ILE A 173 -5.44 -13.56 -11.38
C ILE A 173 -5.02 -14.77 -10.58
N LYS A 174 -5.66 -15.90 -10.87
CA LYS A 174 -5.37 -17.24 -10.32
C LYS A 174 -4.12 -17.81 -10.98
N SER A 175 -2.93 -17.38 -10.55
CA SER A 175 -1.66 -17.71 -11.21
C SER A 175 -0.61 -18.31 -10.29
N GLY A 176 -0.83 -18.25 -8.98
CA GLY A 176 0.07 -18.83 -7.99
C GLY A 176 -0.13 -20.32 -7.79
N ASP A 177 0.71 -20.88 -6.93
CA ASP A 177 0.72 -22.30 -6.56
C ASP A 177 -0.14 -22.54 -5.31
N GLU A 178 -1.02 -23.54 -5.36
CA GLU A 178 -1.95 -23.88 -4.27
C GLU A 178 -1.22 -24.32 -2.99
N GLU A 179 -0.03 -24.92 -3.14
CA GLU A 179 0.82 -25.41 -2.05
C GLU A 179 1.24 -24.30 -1.07
N VAL A 180 1.27 -23.04 -1.53
CA VAL A 180 1.55 -21.86 -0.69
C VAL A 180 0.32 -21.00 -0.45
N LEU A 181 -0.88 -21.58 -0.57
CA LEU A 181 -2.17 -20.92 -0.34
C LEU A 181 -2.47 -19.80 -1.36
N GLN A 182 -2.04 -19.96 -2.62
CA GLN A 182 -2.29 -19.03 -3.74
C GLN A 182 -3.00 -19.77 -4.89
N GLY A 183 -3.34 -19.10 -6.00
CA GLY A 183 -3.86 -19.75 -7.21
C GLY A 183 -5.38 -19.97 -7.23
N ASP A 184 -6.06 -19.87 -6.09
CA ASP A 184 -7.46 -20.26 -5.99
C ASP A 184 -8.47 -19.13 -6.16
N VAL A 185 -8.09 -17.88 -5.85
CA VAL A 185 -9.04 -16.77 -5.74
C VAL A 185 -8.69 -15.67 -6.74
N GLY A 186 -9.59 -15.45 -7.68
CA GLY A 186 -9.56 -14.25 -8.53
C GLY A 186 -10.27 -13.12 -7.79
N GLU A 187 -9.71 -11.92 -7.78
CA GLU A 187 -10.22 -10.81 -6.97
C GLU A 187 -10.13 -9.49 -7.74
N LEU A 188 -11.18 -8.66 -7.66
CA LEU A 188 -11.14 -7.25 -8.02
C LEU A 188 -11.05 -6.41 -6.75
N SER A 189 -10.10 -5.49 -6.75
CA SER A 189 -9.75 -4.70 -5.58
C SER A 189 -9.78 -3.20 -5.90
N PRO A 190 -10.98 -2.57 -6.02
CA PRO A 190 -11.08 -1.12 -6.08
C PRO A 190 -10.58 -0.46 -4.80
N PHE A 191 -9.93 0.68 -4.94
CA PHE A 191 -9.36 1.42 -3.82
C PHE A 191 -9.38 2.93 -4.01
N VAL A 192 -9.26 3.66 -2.90
CA VAL A 192 -9.00 5.10 -2.83
C VAL A 192 -7.85 5.36 -1.86
N SER A 193 -6.97 6.29 -2.20
CA SER A 193 -5.89 6.72 -1.31
C SER A 193 -5.73 8.23 -1.32
N VAL A 194 -5.25 8.76 -0.19
CA VAL A 194 -5.06 10.19 0.06
C VAL A 194 -3.75 10.39 0.81
N ALA A 195 -2.99 11.41 0.45
CA ALA A 195 -1.82 11.83 1.20
C ALA A 195 -1.89 13.33 1.48
N LYS A 196 -1.53 13.72 2.71
CA LYS A 196 -1.46 15.11 3.16
C LYS A 196 -0.16 15.37 3.90
N GLY A 197 0.52 16.45 3.53
CA GLY A 197 1.76 16.89 4.16
C GLY A 197 1.56 18.15 5.00
N TRP A 198 2.36 18.25 6.06
CA TRP A 198 2.56 19.43 6.88
C TRP A 198 4.06 19.57 7.17
N ASP A 199 4.78 20.20 6.24
CA ASP A 199 6.24 20.32 6.29
C ASP A 199 6.92 18.94 6.34
N LYS A 200 7.47 18.55 7.50
CA LYS A 200 8.16 17.27 7.70
C LYS A 200 7.25 16.12 8.13
N PHE A 201 6.02 16.44 8.51
CA PHE A 201 5.04 15.44 8.94
C PHE A 201 4.12 15.10 7.77
N HIS A 202 3.92 13.81 7.50
CA HIS A 202 2.96 13.39 6.48
C HIS A 202 2.01 12.33 7.01
N LEU A 203 0.83 12.31 6.40
CA LEU A 203 -0.17 11.26 6.56
C LEU A 203 -0.54 10.69 5.20
N ILE A 204 -0.62 9.37 5.12
CA ILE A 204 -1.11 8.65 3.94
C ILE A 204 -2.19 7.67 4.42
N GLY A 205 -3.32 7.63 3.74
CA GLY A 205 -4.41 6.71 4.02
C GLY A 205 -4.89 5.99 2.78
N ASN A 206 -5.32 4.74 2.93
CA ASN A 206 -5.90 3.93 1.86
C ASN A 206 -7.11 3.16 2.38
N LEU A 207 -8.12 2.99 1.50
CA LEU A 207 -9.27 2.12 1.69
C LEU A 207 -9.40 1.25 0.43
N THR A 208 -9.45 -0.06 0.62
CA THR A 208 -9.57 -1.06 -0.44
C THR A 208 -10.76 -1.97 -0.14
N TYR A 209 -11.59 -2.23 -1.15
CA TYR A 209 -12.57 -3.31 -1.08
C TYR A 209 -12.09 -4.46 -1.95
N ARG A 210 -11.92 -5.64 -1.35
CA ARG A 210 -11.44 -6.87 -1.98
C ARG A 210 -12.64 -7.74 -2.31
N LEU A 211 -13.01 -7.77 -3.59
CA LEU A 211 -14.19 -8.46 -4.09
C LEU A 211 -13.75 -9.72 -4.86
N PRO A 212 -13.97 -10.93 -4.32
CA PRO A 212 -13.70 -12.14 -5.06
C PRO A 212 -14.62 -12.21 -6.30
N LEU A 213 -14.08 -12.74 -7.39
CA LEU A 213 -14.85 -12.95 -8.63
C LEU A 213 -15.90 -14.06 -8.50
N ASP A 214 -15.69 -14.95 -7.53
CA ASP A 214 -16.63 -15.95 -7.07
C ASP A 214 -16.66 -15.94 -5.53
N GLY A 215 -17.83 -15.69 -4.95
CA GLY A 215 -18.02 -15.60 -3.50
C GLY A 215 -17.94 -16.94 -2.77
N ASP A 216 -18.00 -18.06 -3.49
CA ASP A 216 -17.69 -19.37 -2.91
C ASP A 216 -16.17 -19.57 -2.78
N ASP A 217 -15.39 -19.07 -3.73
CA ASP A 217 -13.93 -19.20 -3.76
C ASP A 217 -13.21 -18.31 -2.73
N GLY A 218 -13.76 -17.12 -2.44
CA GLY A 218 -13.09 -16.10 -1.64
C GLY A 218 -14.03 -15.37 -0.67
N ASN A 219 -13.43 -14.68 0.30
CA ASN A 219 -14.11 -13.78 1.23
C ASN A 219 -14.16 -12.36 0.66
N ASP A 220 -15.27 -11.65 0.86
CA ASP A 220 -15.37 -10.20 0.68
C ASP A 220 -14.66 -9.52 1.84
N ILE A 221 -13.68 -8.65 1.56
CA ILE A 221 -12.86 -8.03 2.61
C ILE A 221 -12.84 -6.52 2.42
N LEU A 222 -13.17 -5.77 3.48
CA LEU A 222 -12.93 -4.33 3.53
C LEU A 222 -11.63 -4.07 4.29
N GLN A 223 -10.68 -3.40 3.65
CA GLN A 223 -9.36 -3.15 4.20
C GLN A 223 -9.03 -1.66 4.20
N TRP A 224 -8.37 -1.18 5.24
CA TRP A 224 -7.95 0.20 5.39
C TRP A 224 -6.56 0.29 6.03
N ASP A 225 -5.86 1.36 5.69
CA ASP A 225 -4.48 1.57 6.07
C ASP A 225 -4.23 3.05 6.35
N ILE A 226 -3.42 3.33 7.37
CA ILE A 226 -3.00 4.67 7.78
C ILE A 226 -1.49 4.63 8.02
N HIS A 227 -0.77 5.60 7.48
CA HIS A 227 0.65 5.81 7.64
C HIS A 227 0.89 7.22 8.16
N ALA A 228 1.79 7.35 9.12
CA ALA A 228 2.28 8.61 9.64
C ALA A 228 3.80 8.57 9.72
N ASP A 229 4.46 9.58 9.17
CA ASP A 229 5.91 9.74 9.23
C ASP A 229 6.30 11.15 9.63
N TYR A 230 7.51 11.29 10.17
CA TYR A 230 8.10 12.58 10.49
C TYR A 230 9.59 12.57 10.19
N GLU A 231 10.06 13.41 9.27
CA GLU A 231 11.50 13.50 9.00
C GLU A 231 12.26 14.13 10.17
N ILE A 232 13.21 13.38 10.74
CA ILE A 232 14.00 13.81 11.89
C ILE A 232 15.38 14.29 11.47
N ALA A 233 15.82 15.39 12.10
CA ALA A 233 17.18 15.92 11.97
C ALA A 233 17.72 16.01 10.53
N PRO A 234 17.01 16.64 9.58
CA PRO A 234 17.37 16.68 8.15
C PRO A 234 18.76 17.24 7.85
N GLU A 235 19.31 18.05 8.75
CA GLU A 235 20.66 18.62 8.61
C GLU A 235 21.78 17.60 8.89
N THR A 236 21.51 16.60 9.73
CA THR A 236 22.50 15.58 10.14
C THR A 236 22.16 14.18 9.66
N LEU A 237 20.89 13.91 9.37
CA LEU A 237 20.36 12.63 8.90
C LEU A 237 19.32 12.87 7.79
N PRO A 238 19.73 13.47 6.65
CA PRO A 238 18.80 13.82 5.58
C PRO A 238 18.10 12.59 5.00
N GLY A 239 16.79 12.72 4.77
CA GLY A 239 15.98 11.71 4.13
C GLY A 239 15.55 10.57 5.06
N PHE A 240 15.72 10.69 6.39
CA PHE A 240 15.32 9.64 7.33
C PHE A 240 14.05 10.02 8.09
N ALA A 241 13.01 9.21 7.95
CA ALA A 241 11.75 9.37 8.65
C ALA A 241 11.40 8.08 9.42
N PRO A 242 11.36 8.10 10.76
CA PRO A 242 10.58 7.12 11.50
C PRO A 242 9.11 7.19 11.08
N LEU A 243 8.45 6.04 11.10
CA LEU A 243 7.06 5.91 10.70
C LEU A 243 6.28 5.00 11.67
N VAL A 244 4.97 5.24 11.72
CA VAL A 244 3.99 4.41 12.41
C VAL A 244 2.85 4.17 11.43
N GLU A 245 2.43 2.91 11.34
CA GLU A 245 1.36 2.48 10.45
C GLU A 245 0.30 1.72 11.24
N LEU A 246 -0.96 1.94 10.90
CA LEU A 246 -2.10 1.23 11.47
C LEU A 246 -2.91 0.65 10.32
N HIS A 247 -3.15 -0.64 10.40
CA HIS A 247 -3.81 -1.40 9.35
C HIS A 247 -5.01 -2.13 9.93
N GLY A 248 -6.03 -2.34 9.11
CA GLY A 248 -7.09 -3.25 9.49
C GLY A 248 -7.85 -3.80 8.30
N LEU A 249 -8.34 -5.02 8.45
CA LEU A 249 -9.24 -5.66 7.51
C LEU A 249 -10.44 -6.26 8.23
N HIS A 250 -11.56 -6.31 7.52
CA HIS A 250 -12.84 -6.80 8.00
C HIS A 250 -13.38 -7.81 7.01
N TYR A 251 -13.61 -9.04 7.46
CA TYR A 251 -14.24 -10.07 6.65
C TYR A 251 -15.75 -9.81 6.61
N LEU A 252 -16.28 -9.43 5.45
CA LEU A 252 -17.70 -9.11 5.27
C LEU A 252 -18.53 -10.33 4.90
N SER A 253 -17.91 -11.35 4.31
CA SER A 253 -18.57 -12.61 3.95
C SER A 253 -17.70 -13.83 4.29
N ASN A 254 -18.37 -14.98 4.39
CA ASN A 254 -17.73 -16.28 4.36
C ASN A 254 -17.56 -16.71 2.91
N GLY A 255 -16.51 -17.47 2.64
CA GLY A 255 -16.41 -18.32 1.46
C GLY A 255 -16.84 -19.74 1.81
N THR A 256 -16.70 -20.64 0.85
CA THR A 256 -16.96 -22.08 1.04
C THR A 256 -15.80 -22.96 0.54
N ARG A 257 -14.73 -22.35 0.01
CA ARG A 257 -13.58 -23.04 -0.57
C ARG A 257 -12.79 -23.86 0.43
N THR A 258 -12.45 -23.29 1.59
CA THR A 258 -11.63 -23.97 2.59
C THR A 258 -12.43 -24.23 3.87
N PRO A 259 -12.20 -25.36 4.55
CA PRO A 259 -12.77 -25.64 5.87
C PRO A 259 -12.05 -24.85 6.99
N LEU A 260 -11.32 -23.79 6.63
CA LEU A 260 -10.61 -22.94 7.57
C LEU A 260 -11.56 -21.89 8.15
N TRP A 261 -11.38 -21.58 9.44
CA TRP A 261 -12.06 -20.51 10.18
C TRP A 261 -11.11 -19.36 10.56
N VAL A 262 -9.98 -19.27 9.85
CA VAL A 262 -9.00 -18.17 9.95
C VAL A 262 -8.96 -17.44 8.61
N GLY A 263 -8.69 -16.14 8.62
CA GLY A 263 -8.49 -15.37 7.40
C GLY A 263 -7.06 -15.47 6.86
N GLY A 264 -6.84 -14.92 5.66
CA GLY A 264 -5.54 -14.91 4.98
C GLY A 264 -4.75 -13.59 5.10
N ALA A 265 -5.20 -12.70 5.98
CA ALA A 265 -4.73 -11.32 6.08
C ALA A 265 -4.58 -10.64 4.70
N ASP A 266 -3.48 -9.91 4.47
CA ASP A 266 -3.09 -9.32 3.18
C ASP A 266 -2.32 -10.27 2.27
N TYR A 267 -1.83 -11.40 2.80
CA TYR A 267 -1.09 -12.39 2.02
C TYR A 267 -1.97 -13.11 0.99
N THR A 268 -3.14 -13.61 1.43
CA THR A 268 -4.03 -14.41 0.59
C THR A 268 -5.50 -14.21 0.93
N ASN A 269 -6.39 -14.70 0.06
CA ASN A 269 -7.80 -14.85 0.33
C ASN A 269 -8.11 -16.35 0.43
N LEU A 270 -8.40 -16.82 1.64
CA LEU A 270 -8.54 -18.25 1.91
C LEU A 270 -9.92 -18.82 1.54
N GLY A 271 -10.91 -17.98 1.24
CA GLY A 271 -12.29 -18.46 1.04
C GLY A 271 -12.81 -19.22 2.27
N SER A 272 -12.45 -18.73 3.45
CA SER A 272 -12.66 -19.40 4.74
C SER A 272 -14.13 -19.42 5.13
N THR A 273 -14.53 -20.52 5.79
CA THR A 273 -15.84 -20.74 6.36
C THR A 273 -15.82 -20.31 7.83
N ASP A 274 -16.66 -19.34 8.21
CA ASP A 274 -16.77 -18.79 9.59
C ASP A 274 -15.76 -17.69 10.00
N VAL A 275 -15.49 -16.77 9.08
CA VAL A 275 -14.72 -15.53 9.36
C VAL A 275 -15.58 -14.26 9.26
N ALA A 276 -16.79 -14.34 8.68
CA ALA A 276 -17.65 -13.18 8.46
C ALA A 276 -17.95 -12.43 9.78
N GLY A 277 -17.80 -11.10 9.74
CA GLY A 277 -17.98 -10.22 10.91
C GLY A 277 -16.75 -10.12 11.80
N SER A 278 -15.68 -10.86 11.54
CA SER A 278 -14.39 -10.70 12.23
C SER A 278 -13.55 -9.59 11.62
N ALA A 279 -12.59 -9.10 12.40
CA ALA A 279 -11.66 -8.06 12.00
C ALA A 279 -10.26 -8.36 12.54
N VAL A 280 -9.25 -8.01 11.74
CA VAL A 280 -7.84 -8.09 12.10
C VAL A 280 -7.29 -6.68 12.03
N ILE A 281 -6.69 -6.21 13.12
CA ILE A 281 -6.09 -4.88 13.21
C ILE A 281 -4.69 -5.05 13.76
N TRP A 282 -3.70 -4.42 13.14
CA TRP A 282 -2.30 -4.51 13.55
C TRP A 282 -1.59 -3.18 13.41
N LEU A 283 -0.53 -3.00 14.20
CA LEU A 283 0.29 -1.79 14.23
C LEU A 283 1.68 -2.10 13.67
N GLY A 284 2.17 -1.25 12.79
CA GLY A 284 3.54 -1.22 12.30
C GLY A 284 4.34 -0.08 12.92
N VAL A 285 5.57 -0.35 13.33
CA VAL A 285 6.57 0.68 13.68
C VAL A 285 7.84 0.45 12.87
N GLY A 286 8.42 1.51 12.35
CA GLY A 286 9.54 1.37 11.43
C GLY A 286 10.18 2.69 11.03
N ALA A 287 10.89 2.65 9.91
CA ALA A 287 11.45 3.84 9.29
C ALA A 287 11.64 3.65 7.78
N ARG A 288 11.68 4.77 7.05
CA ARG A 288 12.16 4.83 5.67
C ARG A 288 13.34 5.79 5.58
N TRP A 289 14.35 5.40 4.80
CA TRP A 289 15.49 6.24 4.48
C TRP A 289 15.59 6.45 2.96
N LYS A 290 15.42 7.69 2.53
CA LYS A 290 15.67 8.14 1.16
C LYS A 290 17.16 8.37 0.95
N LEU A 291 17.75 7.56 0.09
CA LEU A 291 19.18 7.56 -0.20
C LEU A 291 19.51 8.58 -1.29
N SER A 292 18.64 8.67 -2.31
CA SER A 292 18.66 9.63 -3.42
C SER A 292 17.21 9.89 -3.87
N PRO A 293 16.95 10.81 -4.83
CA PRO A 293 15.62 11.01 -5.40
C PRO A 293 14.98 9.75 -5.98
N ASN A 294 15.80 8.73 -6.22
CA ASN A 294 15.44 7.54 -6.96
C ASN A 294 15.59 6.25 -6.16
N ALA A 295 16.12 6.32 -4.94
CA ALA A 295 16.39 5.14 -4.14
C ALA A 295 15.98 5.37 -2.70
N SER A 296 15.18 4.46 -2.15
CA SER A 296 14.87 4.43 -0.71
C SER A 296 14.82 3.01 -0.18
N ILE A 297 15.08 2.87 1.11
CA ILE A 297 14.96 1.61 1.84
C ILE A 297 14.02 1.81 3.01
N GLY A 298 13.11 0.86 3.22
CA GLY A 298 12.14 0.87 4.30
C GLY A 298 12.18 -0.41 5.11
N ALA A 299 11.91 -0.32 6.40
CA ALA A 299 11.68 -1.48 7.25
C ALA A 299 10.60 -1.20 8.29
N THR A 300 9.73 -2.19 8.53
CA THR A 300 8.70 -2.16 9.56
C THR A 300 8.66 -3.48 10.32
N TYR A 301 8.32 -3.38 11.60
CA TYR A 301 7.90 -4.48 12.44
C TYR A 301 6.42 -4.29 12.79
N GLU A 302 5.62 -5.28 12.49
CA GLU A 302 4.16 -5.28 12.62
C GLU A 302 3.72 -6.33 13.65
N PHE A 303 2.75 -5.97 14.50
CA PHE A 303 2.20 -6.85 15.53
C PHE A 303 0.70 -6.61 15.73
N PRO A 304 -0.05 -7.64 16.16
CA PRO A 304 -1.51 -7.58 16.15
C PRO A 304 -2.02 -6.78 17.35
N LEU A 305 -3.11 -6.05 17.13
CA LEU A 305 -3.90 -5.35 18.16
C LEU A 305 -5.22 -6.08 18.47
N THR A 306 -5.67 -6.94 17.56
CA THR A 306 -6.78 -7.88 17.75
C THR A 306 -6.28 -9.26 18.17
N ASP A 307 -7.19 -10.17 18.49
CA ASP A 307 -6.87 -11.55 18.87
C ASP A 307 -6.16 -12.28 17.70
N PRO A 308 -4.86 -12.60 17.83
CA PRO A 308 -4.12 -13.24 16.75
C PRO A 308 -4.64 -14.66 16.47
N ASP A 309 -5.19 -15.38 17.44
CA ASP A 309 -5.64 -16.77 17.26
C ASP A 309 -6.88 -16.90 16.36
N LYS A 310 -7.49 -15.78 15.97
CA LYS A 310 -8.64 -15.72 15.05
C LYS A 310 -8.26 -15.45 13.59
N ASP A 311 -6.98 -15.24 13.32
CA ASP A 311 -6.47 -15.03 11.97
C ASP A 311 -5.08 -15.68 11.82
N ILE A 312 -4.40 -15.41 10.71
CA ILE A 312 -3.01 -15.85 10.51
C ILE A 312 -2.01 -14.80 10.97
N PHE A 313 -2.44 -13.62 11.42
CA PHE A 313 -1.54 -12.50 11.74
C PHE A 313 -1.02 -12.54 13.18
N ASP A 314 0.23 -12.97 13.37
CA ASP A 314 1.00 -12.72 14.61
C ASP A 314 1.99 -11.57 14.39
N GLN A 315 3.28 -11.85 14.23
CA GLN A 315 4.32 -10.83 14.05
C GLN A 315 4.84 -10.84 12.63
N ARG A 316 5.26 -9.68 12.14
CA ARG A 316 5.80 -9.56 10.81
C ARG A 316 6.92 -8.55 10.71
N VAL A 317 7.97 -8.90 9.98
CA VAL A 317 9.00 -7.97 9.55
C VAL A 317 8.87 -7.78 8.04
N THR A 318 8.74 -6.53 7.63
CA THR A 318 8.73 -6.15 6.21
C THR A 318 9.96 -5.29 5.94
N VAL A 319 10.71 -5.61 4.88
CA VAL A 319 11.82 -4.79 4.37
C VAL A 319 11.58 -4.55 2.89
N ASP A 320 11.70 -3.30 2.47
CA ASP A 320 11.63 -2.96 1.05
C ASP A 320 12.80 -2.11 0.58
N PHE A 321 13.07 -2.20 -0.72
CA PHE A 321 13.93 -1.29 -1.45
C PHE A 321 13.20 -0.79 -2.69
N GLN A 322 13.13 0.53 -2.84
CA GLN A 322 12.45 1.18 -3.95
C GLN A 322 13.45 1.86 -4.87
N LEU A 323 13.30 1.59 -6.17
CA LEU A 323 13.90 2.34 -7.25
C LEU A 323 12.80 3.11 -7.98
N THR A 324 12.97 4.41 -8.14
CA THR A 324 11.97 5.30 -8.75
C THR A 324 12.60 6.10 -9.88
N TRP A 325 11.84 6.30 -10.94
CA TRP A 325 12.17 7.16 -12.09
C TRP A 325 11.24 8.38 -12.10
#